data_AF-A0A9E4WYX6-F1
#
_entry.id   AF-A0A9E4WYX6-F1
#
_cell.length_a   1.000
_cell.length_b   1.000
_cell.length_c   1.000
_cell.angle_alpha   90.00
_cell.angle_beta   90.00
_cell.angle_gamma   90.00
#
_symmetry.space_group_name_H-M   'P 1'
#
loop_
_entity.id
_entity.type
_entity.pdbx_description
1 polymer ?
#
loop_
_entity_poly.entity_id
_entity_poly.type
_entity_poly.pdbx_seq_one_letter_code
_entity_poly.pdbx_strand_id
1 'polypeptide(L)'
;KHGQTVRREDWGIVSGLHLAETREEAYEDIRVGGARLVTEYFQNTLGNPAPDVPEDQIVDYMVEHNQWIVGTPDDCVAGIERLQEMSGGFGSFMIRVEDWAPREKILRSYELLARYVMPQFQGSLAGIEMSSRWASDIKEVLQTNRRAAIQRATDTYDAAASQTR
;
A
#
# COMPACT_ATOMS: atom_id res chain seq x y z
N LYS A 1 -5.13 40.48 0.80
CA LYS A 1 -4.11 39.51 0.32
C LYS A 1 -3.13 39.28 1.46
N HIS A 2 -3.15 38.10 2.08
CA HIS A 2 -2.27 37.77 3.21
C HIS A 2 -0.98 37.16 2.64
N GLY A 3 0.18 37.78 2.90
CA GLY A 3 1.48 37.40 2.34
C GLY A 3 2.05 36.10 2.93
N GLN A 4 1.27 35.03 2.93
CA GLN A 4 1.70 33.72 3.39
C GLN A 4 2.23 32.87 2.24
N THR A 5 3.42 32.31 2.42
CA THR A 5 4.00 31.29 1.55
C THR A 5 3.50 29.93 2.02
N VAL A 6 2.69 29.28 1.21
CA VAL A 6 2.15 27.95 1.49
C VAL A 6 3.03 26.90 0.83
N ARG A 7 3.55 25.94 1.61
CA ARG A 7 4.36 24.83 1.09
C ARG A 7 3.52 23.58 0.93
N ARG A 8 3.73 22.83 -0.15
CA ARG A 8 2.96 21.62 -0.46
C ARG A 8 3.27 20.46 0.49
N GLU A 9 4.47 20.42 1.04
CA GLU A 9 4.86 19.47 2.09
C GLU A 9 4.05 19.63 3.39
N ASP A 10 3.42 20.79 3.62
CA ASP A 10 2.58 21.02 4.78
C ASP A 10 1.10 20.63 4.53
N TRP A 11 0.77 20.17 3.31
CA TRP A 11 -0.61 19.80 2.95
C TRP A 11 -0.91 18.35 3.30
N GLY A 12 -2.14 18.12 3.77
CA GLY A 12 -2.71 16.80 3.97
C GLY A 12 -3.92 16.57 3.09
N ILE A 13 -4.01 15.40 2.47
CA ILE A 13 -5.22 14.92 1.80
C ILE A 13 -5.87 13.85 2.67
N VAL A 14 -7.19 13.92 2.79
CA VAL A 14 -8.01 12.97 3.55
C VAL A 14 -8.96 12.26 2.58
N SER A 15 -8.87 10.93 2.48
CA SER A 15 -9.70 10.12 1.56
C SER A 15 -10.39 8.97 2.29
N GLY A 16 -11.54 8.54 1.76
CA GLY A 16 -12.09 7.22 2.10
C GLY A 16 -11.26 6.14 1.43
N LEU A 17 -11.07 5.00 2.10
CA LEU A 17 -10.23 3.91 1.59
C LEU A 17 -10.69 2.55 2.10
N HIS A 18 -10.83 1.59 1.19
CA HIS A 18 -11.03 0.17 1.54
C HIS A 18 -10.26 -0.72 0.57
N LEU A 19 -9.53 -1.70 1.11
CA LEU A 19 -8.67 -2.60 0.35
C LEU A 19 -9.01 -4.04 0.64
N ALA A 20 -8.93 -4.86 -0.40
CA ALA A 20 -9.00 -6.32 -0.31
C ALA A 20 -7.97 -6.97 -1.25
N GLU A 21 -7.90 -8.28 -1.23
CA GLU A 21 -7.03 -9.10 -2.08
C GLU A 21 -7.38 -8.97 -3.56
N THR A 22 -8.66 -8.73 -3.86
CA THR A 22 -9.17 -8.50 -5.21
C THR A 22 -9.97 -7.20 -5.26
N ARG A 23 -10.05 -6.61 -6.45
CA ARG A 23 -10.83 -5.39 -6.65
C ARG A 23 -12.31 -5.66 -6.41
N GLU A 24 -12.80 -6.77 -6.94
CA GLU A 24 -14.20 -7.18 -6.83
C GLU A 24 -14.61 -7.32 -5.36
N GLU A 25 -13.79 -8.00 -4.54
CA GLU A 25 -14.03 -8.13 -3.11
C GLU A 25 -14.05 -6.77 -2.40
N ALA A 26 -13.11 -5.87 -2.70
CA ALA A 26 -13.06 -4.55 -2.07
C ALA A 26 -14.33 -3.74 -2.33
N TYR A 27 -14.91 -3.83 -3.53
CA TYR A 27 -16.17 -3.16 -3.86
C TYR A 27 -17.36 -3.83 -3.18
N GLU A 28 -17.46 -5.17 -3.25
CA GLU A 28 -18.56 -5.90 -2.62
C GLU A 28 -18.59 -5.73 -1.09
N ASP A 29 -17.43 -5.64 -0.46
CA ASP A 29 -17.29 -5.41 0.98
C ASP A 29 -18.03 -4.16 1.46
N ILE A 30 -18.01 -3.11 0.64
CA ILE A 30 -18.49 -1.78 1.03
C ILE A 30 -19.68 -1.32 0.20
N ARG A 31 -20.14 -2.08 -0.82
CA ARG A 31 -21.19 -1.64 -1.75
C ARG A 31 -22.41 -1.06 -1.04
N VAL A 32 -22.92 -1.80 -0.05
CA VAL A 32 -24.10 -1.38 0.74
C VAL A 32 -23.71 -0.35 1.80
N GLY A 33 -22.65 -0.58 2.57
CA GLY A 33 -22.28 0.30 3.69
C GLY A 33 -21.81 1.69 3.23
N GLY A 34 -21.05 1.76 2.14
CA GLY A 34 -20.59 3.00 1.53
C GLY A 34 -21.73 3.81 0.93
N ALA A 35 -22.71 3.15 0.30
CA ALA A 35 -23.91 3.83 -0.20
C ALA A 35 -24.72 4.47 0.94
N ARG A 36 -24.91 3.75 2.06
CA ARG A 36 -25.54 4.29 3.27
C ARG A 36 -24.74 5.40 3.90
N LEU A 37 -23.42 5.28 3.97
CA LEU A 37 -22.56 6.34 4.49
C LEU A 37 -22.76 7.65 3.72
N VAL A 38 -22.80 7.58 2.38
CA VAL A 38 -23.03 8.76 1.53
C VAL A 38 -24.43 9.33 1.70
N THR A 39 -25.46 8.49 1.67
CA THR A 39 -26.87 8.93 1.66
C THR A 39 -27.39 9.27 3.06
N GLU A 40 -27.12 8.45 4.07
CA GLU A 40 -27.64 8.63 5.43
C GLU A 40 -26.80 9.62 6.25
N TYR A 41 -25.47 9.48 6.23
CA TYR A 41 -24.60 10.34 7.02
C TYR A 41 -24.25 11.63 6.26
N PHE A 42 -23.54 11.54 5.13
CA PHE A 42 -23.07 12.75 4.45
C PHE A 42 -24.22 13.58 3.87
N GLN A 43 -25.21 12.97 3.24
CA GLN A 43 -26.35 13.71 2.69
C GLN A 43 -27.39 14.05 3.76
N ASN A 44 -28.06 13.06 4.35
CA ASN A 44 -29.21 13.33 5.22
C ASN A 44 -28.81 14.03 6.53
N THR A 45 -27.65 13.69 7.10
CA THR A 45 -27.20 14.27 8.38
C THR A 45 -26.39 15.55 8.18
N LEU A 46 -25.41 15.56 7.26
CA LEU A 46 -24.51 16.71 7.06
C LEU A 46 -24.96 17.70 5.97
N GLY A 47 -25.94 17.33 5.14
CA GLY A 47 -26.48 18.19 4.09
C GLY A 47 -25.61 18.26 2.83
N ASN A 48 -24.65 17.34 2.66
CA ASN A 48 -23.84 17.29 1.44
C ASN A 48 -24.70 16.82 0.26
N PRO A 49 -24.40 17.28 -0.97
CA PRO A 49 -25.00 16.70 -2.16
C PRO A 49 -24.60 15.23 -2.28
N ALA A 50 -25.56 14.36 -2.56
CA ALA A 50 -25.29 12.97 -2.94
C ALA A 50 -25.21 12.83 -4.46
N PRO A 51 -24.48 11.83 -4.97
CA PRO A 51 -24.48 11.46 -6.38
C PRO A 51 -25.89 11.09 -6.87
N ASP A 52 -26.24 11.51 -8.09
CA ASP A 52 -27.48 11.11 -8.76
C ASP A 52 -27.26 9.82 -9.58
N VAL A 53 -26.97 8.73 -8.85
CA VAL A 53 -26.76 7.38 -9.40
C VAL A 53 -27.51 6.36 -8.55
N PRO A 54 -27.81 5.15 -9.09
CA PRO A 54 -28.36 4.06 -8.29
C PRO A 54 -27.51 3.76 -7.05
N GLU A 55 -28.16 3.36 -5.95
CA GLU A 55 -27.51 3.14 -4.66
C GLU A 55 -26.32 2.17 -4.76
N ASP A 56 -26.47 1.11 -5.56
CA ASP A 56 -25.45 0.08 -5.80
C ASP A 56 -24.27 0.56 -6.65
N GLN A 57 -24.32 1.77 -7.22
CA GLN A 57 -23.27 2.40 -8.02
C GLN A 57 -22.63 3.60 -7.31
N ILE A 58 -23.06 3.94 -6.09
CA ILE A 58 -22.50 5.08 -5.36
C ILE A 58 -21.00 4.88 -5.10
N VAL A 59 -20.56 3.68 -4.72
CA VAL A 59 -19.14 3.39 -4.48
C VAL A 59 -18.31 3.62 -5.75
N ASP A 60 -18.77 3.09 -6.89
CA ASP A 60 -18.16 3.27 -8.20
C ASP A 60 -18.01 4.76 -8.54
N TYR A 61 -19.10 5.53 -8.37
CA TYR A 61 -19.08 6.98 -8.57
C TYR A 61 -18.02 7.67 -7.70
N MET A 62 -17.93 7.32 -6.42
CA MET A 62 -16.96 7.92 -5.50
C MET A 62 -15.50 7.62 -5.89
N VAL A 63 -15.23 6.43 -6.42
CA VAL A 63 -13.88 6.06 -6.90
C VAL A 63 -13.56 6.75 -8.22
N GLU A 64 -14.48 6.74 -9.19
CA GLU A 64 -14.31 7.40 -10.49
C GLU A 64 -14.02 8.90 -10.36
N HIS A 65 -14.58 9.54 -9.34
CA HIS A 65 -14.38 10.97 -9.06
C HIS A 65 -13.21 11.25 -8.10
N ASN A 66 -12.35 10.26 -7.83
CA ASN A 66 -11.18 10.35 -6.93
C ASN A 66 -11.53 10.81 -5.50
N GLN A 67 -12.76 10.58 -5.03
CA GLN A 67 -13.15 10.88 -3.65
C GLN A 67 -12.74 9.78 -2.70
N TRP A 68 -12.80 8.52 -3.16
CA TRP A 68 -12.38 7.33 -2.44
C TRP A 68 -11.37 6.51 -3.24
N ILE A 69 -10.62 5.67 -2.55
CA ILE A 69 -9.70 4.69 -3.14
C ILE A 69 -10.17 3.30 -2.69
N VAL A 70 -10.69 2.51 -3.62
CA VAL A 70 -11.21 1.16 -3.34
C VAL A 70 -10.63 0.16 -4.34
N GLY A 71 -10.06 -0.94 -3.84
CA GLY A 71 -9.46 -1.96 -4.70
C GLY A 71 -8.35 -2.76 -4.02
N THR A 72 -7.33 -3.11 -4.79
CA THR A 72 -6.13 -3.81 -4.29
C THR A 72 -5.08 -2.82 -3.74
N PRO A 73 -4.01 -3.29 -3.07
CA PRO A 73 -2.89 -2.42 -2.72
C PRO A 73 -2.29 -1.66 -3.91
N ASP A 74 -2.20 -2.28 -5.09
CA ASP A 74 -1.68 -1.65 -6.30
C ASP A 74 -2.61 -0.52 -6.78
N ASP A 75 -3.93 -0.73 -6.72
CA ASP A 75 -4.92 0.32 -7.00
C ASP A 75 -4.76 1.51 -6.06
N CYS A 76 -4.43 1.23 -4.79
CA CYS A 76 -4.19 2.27 -3.80
C CYS A 76 -2.94 3.08 -4.07
N VAL A 77 -1.83 2.43 -4.44
CA VAL A 77 -0.59 3.11 -4.83
C VAL A 77 -0.87 4.03 -6.02
N ALA A 78 -1.50 3.50 -7.08
CA ALA A 78 -1.87 4.27 -8.26
C ALA A 78 -2.83 5.43 -7.93
N GLY A 79 -3.78 5.22 -7.01
CA GLY A 79 -4.70 6.26 -6.54
C GLY A 79 -3.98 7.40 -5.82
N ILE A 80 -3.05 7.09 -4.93
CA ILE A 80 -2.24 8.08 -4.20
C ILE A 80 -1.35 8.86 -5.17
N GLU A 81 -0.73 8.19 -6.14
CA GLU A 81 0.09 8.83 -7.19
C GLU A 81 -0.73 9.79 -8.05
N ARG A 82 -1.95 9.39 -8.46
CA ARG A 82 -2.88 10.30 -9.17
C ARG A 82 -3.22 11.53 -8.33
N LEU A 83 -3.48 11.35 -7.04
CA LEU A 83 -3.76 12.49 -6.14
C LEU A 83 -2.54 13.41 -6.00
N GLN A 84 -1.32 12.87 -5.99
CA GLN A 84 -0.09 13.68 -5.97
C GLN A 84 0.03 14.50 -7.25
N GLU A 85 -0.21 13.89 -8.41
CA GLU A 85 -0.18 14.58 -9.71
C GLU A 85 -1.24 15.68 -9.78
N MET A 86 -2.50 15.37 -9.46
CA MET A 86 -3.63 16.31 -9.52
C MET A 86 -3.47 17.48 -8.55
N SER A 87 -2.93 17.24 -7.36
CA SER A 87 -2.74 18.28 -6.36
C SER A 87 -1.47 19.10 -6.60
N GLY A 88 -0.50 18.59 -7.37
CA GLY A 88 0.87 19.11 -7.45
C GLY A 88 1.68 18.83 -6.17
N GLY A 89 1.40 17.71 -5.51
CA GLY A 89 2.06 17.22 -4.30
C GLY A 89 1.36 17.60 -3.00
N PHE A 90 1.49 16.69 -2.03
CA PHE A 90 1.10 16.86 -0.61
C PHE A 90 2.10 16.12 0.28
N GLY A 91 2.23 16.53 1.55
CA GLY A 91 3.15 15.90 2.50
C GLY A 91 2.55 14.78 3.34
N SER A 92 1.22 14.73 3.47
CA SER A 92 0.54 13.67 4.23
C SER A 92 -0.72 13.16 3.54
N PHE A 93 -0.93 11.84 3.66
CA PHE A 93 -2.17 11.18 3.25
C PHE A 93 -2.79 10.54 4.48
N MET A 94 -4.06 10.83 4.72
CA MET A 94 -4.83 10.30 5.83
C MET A 94 -6.05 9.56 5.29
N ILE A 95 -6.30 8.38 5.85
CA ILE A 95 -7.55 7.66 5.60
C ILE A 95 -8.59 8.10 6.61
N ARG A 96 -9.84 8.21 6.18
CA ARG A 96 -10.97 8.26 7.11
C ARG A 96 -11.33 6.86 7.54
N VAL A 97 -11.61 6.72 8.83
CA VAL A 97 -12.18 5.50 9.38
C VAL A 97 -13.67 5.55 9.17
N GLU A 98 -14.16 4.67 8.29
CA GLU A 98 -15.58 4.51 8.00
C GLU A 98 -16.03 3.14 8.55
N ASP A 99 -17.27 3.04 9.03
CA ASP A 99 -17.86 1.82 9.60
C ASP A 99 -18.71 1.02 8.58
N TRP A 100 -18.34 1.11 7.30
CA TRP A 100 -19.10 0.55 6.17
C TRP A 100 -18.99 -0.97 5.95
N ALA A 101 -18.13 -1.65 6.71
CA ALA A 101 -17.86 -3.07 6.54
C ALA A 101 -17.65 -3.75 7.90
N PRO A 102 -17.80 -5.08 7.99
CA PRO A 102 -17.45 -5.82 9.19
C PRO A 102 -16.02 -5.54 9.65
N ARG A 103 -15.84 -5.51 10.97
CA ARG A 103 -14.57 -5.15 11.62
C ARG A 103 -13.35 -5.90 11.07
N GLU A 104 -13.50 -7.20 10.80
CA GLU A 104 -12.43 -8.04 10.27
C GLU A 104 -11.93 -7.55 8.90
N LYS A 105 -12.85 -7.18 8.01
CA LYS A 105 -12.55 -6.67 6.67
C LYS A 105 -11.87 -5.30 6.73
N ILE A 106 -12.35 -4.41 7.62
CA ILE A 106 -11.70 -3.10 7.86
C ILE A 106 -10.26 -3.31 8.35
N LEU A 107 -10.05 -4.19 9.33
CA LEU A 107 -8.70 -4.48 9.83
C LEU A 107 -7.81 -5.10 8.76
N ARG A 108 -8.35 -5.97 7.92
CA ARG A 108 -7.63 -6.57 6.81
C ARG A 108 -7.19 -5.50 5.81
N SER A 109 -8.07 -4.56 5.46
CA SER A 109 -7.73 -3.40 4.64
C SER A 109 -6.58 -2.58 5.23
N TYR A 110 -6.60 -2.33 6.54
CA TYR A 110 -5.51 -1.60 7.21
C TYR A 110 -4.19 -2.37 7.20
N GLU A 111 -4.24 -3.69 7.37
CA GLU A 111 -3.05 -4.54 7.22
C GLU A 111 -2.47 -4.44 5.82
N LEU A 112 -3.32 -4.51 4.79
CA LEU A 112 -2.91 -4.39 3.38
C LEU A 112 -2.28 -3.02 3.09
N LEU A 113 -2.91 -1.95 3.56
CA LEU A 113 -2.38 -0.58 3.45
C LEU A 113 -1.00 -0.46 4.11
N ALA A 114 -0.88 -0.92 5.36
CA ALA A 114 0.35 -0.81 6.14
C ALA A 114 1.50 -1.64 5.55
N ARG A 115 1.22 -2.85 5.04
CA ARG A 115 2.25 -3.77 4.56
C ARG A 115 2.69 -3.48 3.13
N TYR A 116 1.76 -3.11 2.25
CA TYR A 116 2.02 -3.10 0.80
C TYR A 116 2.02 -1.70 0.20
N VAL A 117 1.33 -0.74 0.82
CA VAL A 117 1.18 0.62 0.26
C VAL A 117 2.13 1.60 0.96
N MET A 118 2.07 1.72 2.29
CA MET A 118 2.87 2.69 3.04
C MET A 118 4.39 2.64 2.72
N PRO A 119 5.03 1.47 2.59
CA PRO A 119 6.46 1.39 2.30
C PRO A 119 6.85 2.01 0.95
N GLN A 120 5.94 2.07 -0.03
CA GLN A 120 6.19 2.67 -1.34
C GLN A 120 6.44 4.18 -1.26
N PHE A 121 5.84 4.85 -0.28
CA PHE A 121 5.89 6.30 -0.14
C PHE A 121 6.83 6.80 0.96
N GLN A 122 7.25 5.92 1.87
CA GLN A 122 8.04 6.29 3.06
C GLN A 122 9.55 6.03 2.90
N GLY A 123 9.99 5.51 1.76
CA GLY A 123 11.40 5.23 1.48
C GLY A 123 12.00 4.07 2.27
N SER A 124 11.18 3.30 3.00
CA SER A 124 11.65 2.17 3.82
C SER A 124 12.15 0.98 3.00
N LEU A 125 11.77 0.89 1.71
CA LEU A 125 12.20 -0.19 0.82
C LEU A 125 13.56 0.07 0.14
N ALA A 126 13.99 1.32 0.02
CA ALA A 126 15.16 1.68 -0.81
C ALA A 126 16.44 0.91 -0.44
N GLY A 127 16.72 0.77 0.87
CA GLY A 127 17.88 0.01 1.35
C GLY A 127 17.77 -1.49 1.11
N ILE A 128 16.57 -2.06 1.28
CA ILE A 128 16.30 -3.48 1.08
C ILE A 128 16.44 -3.85 -0.40
N GLU A 129 15.84 -3.06 -1.29
CA GLU A 129 15.92 -3.27 -2.73
C GLU A 129 17.35 -3.13 -3.25
N MET A 130 18.08 -2.13 -2.79
CA MET A 130 19.49 -1.95 -3.16
C MET A 130 20.34 -3.14 -2.72
N SER A 131 20.19 -3.59 -1.47
CA SER A 131 20.90 -4.75 -0.93
C SER A 131 20.56 -6.04 -1.68
N SER A 132 19.27 -6.27 -1.93
CA SER A 132 18.76 -7.43 -2.67
C SER A 132 19.34 -7.48 -4.09
N ARG A 133 19.32 -6.34 -4.80
CA ARG A 133 19.91 -6.21 -6.14
C ARG A 133 21.41 -6.49 -6.11
N TRP A 134 22.15 -5.85 -5.20
CA TRP A 134 23.59 -6.07 -5.07
C TRP A 134 23.94 -7.55 -4.82
N ALA A 135 23.25 -8.19 -3.86
CA ALA A 135 23.45 -9.60 -3.56
C ALA A 135 23.13 -10.51 -4.76
N SER A 136 22.09 -10.16 -5.52
CA SER A 136 21.71 -10.86 -6.75
C SER A 136 22.75 -10.70 -7.86
N ASP A 137 23.38 -9.54 -7.98
CA ASP A 137 24.40 -9.25 -8.98
C ASP A 137 25.71 -10.02 -8.72
N ILE A 138 26.11 -10.15 -7.44
CA ILE A 138 27.35 -10.84 -7.06
C ILE A 138 27.17 -12.34 -6.79
N LYS A 139 25.97 -12.89 -7.01
CA LYS A 139 25.61 -14.26 -6.60
C LYS A 139 26.58 -15.33 -7.11
N GLU A 140 27.08 -15.19 -8.33
CA GLU A 140 27.99 -16.18 -8.93
C GLU A 140 29.35 -16.21 -8.22
N VAL A 141 29.87 -15.04 -7.84
CA VAL A 141 31.11 -14.92 -7.06
C VAL A 141 30.92 -15.55 -5.68
N LEU A 142 29.79 -15.25 -5.02
CA LEU A 142 29.46 -15.85 -3.72
C LEU A 142 29.36 -17.38 -3.80
N GLN A 143 28.70 -17.91 -4.83
CA GLN A 143 28.58 -19.36 -5.03
C GLN A 143 29.92 -20.02 -5.34
N THR A 144 30.78 -19.37 -6.14
CA THR A 144 32.13 -19.86 -6.45
C THR A 144 32.98 -19.95 -5.18
N ASN A 145 33.00 -18.87 -4.38
CA ASN A 145 33.73 -18.83 -3.12
C ASN A 145 33.20 -19.87 -2.12
N ARG A 146 31.87 -20.04 -2.06
CA ARG A 146 31.23 -21.07 -1.23
C ARG A 146 31.70 -22.48 -1.62
N ARG A 147 31.68 -22.83 -2.91
CA ARG A 147 32.13 -24.15 -3.38
C ARG A 147 33.59 -24.40 -3.02
N ALA A 148 34.45 -23.42 -3.26
CA ALA A 148 35.88 -23.53 -2.93
C ALA A 148 36.11 -23.70 -1.42
N ALA A 149 35.35 -22.99 -0.58
CA ALA A 149 35.44 -23.11 0.87
C ALA A 149 35.00 -24.49 1.38
N ILE A 150 33.89 -25.03 0.84
CA ILE A 150 33.42 -26.38 1.16
C ILE A 150 34.49 -27.42 0.78
N GLN A 151 35.03 -27.35 -0.44
CA GLN A 151 36.05 -28.28 -0.90
C GLN A 151 37.27 -28.26 0.04
N ARG A 152 37.80 -27.08 0.34
CA ARG A 152 38.94 -26.94 1.26
C ARG A 152 38.65 -27.54 2.64
N ALA A 153 37.45 -27.33 3.16
CA ALA A 153 37.06 -27.88 4.46
C ALA A 153 37.00 -29.41 4.44
N THR A 154 36.45 -30.00 3.38
CA THR A 154 36.44 -31.45 3.15
C THR A 154 37.86 -32.01 3.08
N ASP A 155 38.72 -31.42 2.23
CA ASP A 155 40.10 -31.86 2.06
C ASP A 155 40.88 -31.83 3.38
N THR A 156 40.66 -30.78 4.19
CA THR A 156 41.31 -30.61 5.50
C THR A 156 40.85 -31.69 6.50
N TYR A 157 39.55 -32.01 6.51
CA TYR A 157 38.99 -33.04 7.36
C TYR A 157 39.52 -34.44 6.99
N ASP A 158 39.52 -34.78 5.71
CA ASP A 158 39.98 -36.08 5.23
C ASP A 158 41.49 -36.30 5.49
N ALA A 159 42.29 -35.25 5.33
CA ALA A 159 43.71 -35.28 5.66
C ALA A 159 43.97 -35.53 7.16
N ALA A 160 43.21 -34.88 8.05
CA ALA A 160 43.32 -35.08 9.49
C ALA A 160 42.86 -36.49 9.92
N ALA A 161 41.79 -37.00 9.33
CA ALA A 161 41.29 -38.35 9.59
C ALA A 161 42.28 -39.44 9.14
N SER A 162 43.01 -39.20 8.04
CA SER A 162 44.02 -40.12 7.51
C SER A 162 45.30 -40.17 8.35
N GLN A 163 45.61 -39.13 9.13
CA GLN A 163 46.77 -39.09 10.04
C GLN A 163 46.52 -39.75 11.41
N THR A 164 45.26 -40.06 11.73
CA THR A 164 44.86 -40.64 13.03
C THR A 164 44.68 -42.18 12.96
N ARG A 165 44.87 -42.79 11.78
CA ARG A 165 44.92 -44.25 11.58
C ARG A 165 46.37 -44.71 11.37
#